data_AF-A0A6P0T9F4-F1
#
_entry.id   AF-A0A6P0T9F4-F1
#
_cell.length_a   1.000
_cell.length_b   1.000
_cell.length_c   1.000
_cell.angle_alpha   90.00
_cell.angle_beta   90.00
_cell.angle_gamma   90.00
#
_symmetry.space_group_name_H-M   'P 1'
#
loop_
_entity.id
_entity.type
_entity.pdbx_description
1 polymer ?
#
loop_
_entity_poly.entity_id
_entity_poly.type
_entity_poly.pdbx_seq_one_letter_code
_entity_poly.pdbx_strand_id
1 'polypeptide(L)' 'MKDENKTELERLDPESETCFDDLAVVVSEELYARIAVGDNPSTPAGCQLISELIADAILDGFVIRQRTSPRYRWKHTE' A
#
# COMPACT_ATOMS: atom_id res chain seq x y z
N MET A 1 22.85 26.84 4.45
CA MET A 1 22.46 26.40 5.81
C MET A 1 21.02 25.94 5.79
N LYS A 2 20.82 24.62 5.80
CA LYS A 2 19.82 23.87 6.56
C LYS A 2 20.03 22.42 6.14
N ASP A 3 20.73 21.68 6.98
CA ASP A 3 20.74 20.23 6.93
C ASP A 3 19.29 19.77 7.08
N GLU A 4 18.69 19.36 5.97
CA GLU A 4 17.46 18.60 5.98
C GLU A 4 17.81 17.26 6.62
N ASN A 5 17.58 17.20 7.93
CA ASN A 5 17.69 16.02 8.76
C ASN A 5 16.93 14.89 8.04
N LYS A 6 17.66 13.97 7.39
CA LYS A 6 17.08 12.88 6.60
C LYS A 6 16.49 11.87 7.56
N THR A 7 15.23 12.10 7.96
CA THR A 7 14.50 11.14 8.77
C THR A 7 14.22 9.90 7.93
N GLU A 8 14.99 8.83 8.14
CA GLU A 8 14.81 7.55 7.44
C GLU A 8 13.78 6.69 8.19
N LEU A 9 12.85 6.05 7.48
CA LEU A 9 11.90 5.10 8.06
C LEU A 9 12.54 3.71 8.13
N GLU A 10 12.67 3.17 9.33
CA GLU A 10 13.04 1.78 9.57
C GLU A 10 11.81 0.87 9.43
N ARG A 11 11.92 -0.18 8.61
CA ARG A 11 10.91 -1.24 8.48
C ARG A 11 11.11 -2.26 9.60
N LEU A 12 10.07 -2.50 10.40
CA LEU A 12 10.15 -3.34 11.60
C LEU A 12 9.35 -4.65 11.50
N ASP A 13 8.72 -4.91 10.36
CA ASP A 13 7.76 -6.02 10.21
C ASP A 13 8.12 -6.91 9.01
N PRO A 14 9.08 -7.85 9.17
CA PRO A 14 9.59 -8.69 8.08
C PRO A 14 8.50 -9.49 7.35
N GLU A 15 7.46 -9.91 8.07
CA GLU A 15 6.31 -10.62 7.47
C GLU A 15 5.59 -9.72 6.46
N SER A 16 5.34 -8.47 6.82
CA SER A 16 4.71 -7.50 5.92
C SER A 16 5.61 -7.09 4.77
N GLU A 17 6.93 -7.03 4.98
CA GLU A 17 7.87 -6.74 3.89
C GLU A 17 7.97 -7.90 2.91
N THR A 18 7.85 -9.14 3.39
CA THR A 18 7.83 -10.34 2.54
C THR A 18 6.56 -10.41 1.69
N CYS A 19 5.40 -9.99 2.20
CA CYS A 19 4.15 -9.98 1.43
C CYS A 19 3.89 -8.69 0.65
N PHE A 20 4.71 -7.65 0.84
CA PHE A 20 4.46 -6.33 0.26
C PHE A 20 4.48 -6.38 -1.27
N ASP A 21 5.45 -7.08 -1.85
CA ASP A 21 5.60 -7.17 -3.30
C ASP A 21 4.40 -7.88 -3.93
N ASP A 22 3.94 -8.99 -3.33
CA ASP A 22 2.73 -9.70 -3.78
C ASP A 22 1.49 -8.80 -3.70
N LEU A 23 1.34 -8.07 -2.59
CA LEU A 23 0.22 -7.14 -2.41
C LEU A 23 0.26 -6.01 -3.45
N ALA A 24 1.44 -5.47 -3.73
CA ALA A 24 1.64 -4.42 -4.72
C ALA A 24 1.32 -4.90 -6.14
N VAL A 25 1.61 -6.15 -6.46
CA VAL A 25 1.23 -6.78 -7.74
C VAL A 25 -0.29 -6.81 -7.87
N VAL A 26 -1.01 -7.35 -6.90
CA VAL A 26 -2.49 -7.43 -6.93
C VAL A 26 -3.13 -6.05 -7.09
N VAL A 27 -2.67 -5.08 -6.31
CA VAL A 27 -3.16 -3.68 -6.41
C VAL A 27 -2.91 -3.10 -7.80
N SER A 28 -1.73 -3.34 -8.37
CA SER A 28 -1.35 -2.79 -9.67
C SER A 28 -2.13 -3.43 -10.82
N GLU A 29 -2.35 -4.75 -10.76
CA GLU A 29 -3.11 -5.49 -11.76
C GLU A 29 -4.57 -5.04 -11.80
N GLU A 30 -5.22 -4.94 -10.64
CA GLU A 30 -6.59 -4.44 -10.55
C GLU A 30 -6.69 -2.99 -11.01
N LEU A 31 -5.82 -2.11 -10.53
CA LEU A 31 -5.83 -0.70 -10.94
C LEU A 31 -5.66 -0.55 -12.46
N TYR A 32 -4.73 -1.29 -13.05
CA TYR A 32 -4.50 -1.27 -14.49
C TYR A 32 -5.73 -1.78 -15.26
N ALA A 33 -6.32 -2.90 -14.82
CA ALA A 33 -7.52 -3.45 -15.44
C ALA A 33 -8.69 -2.46 -15.43
N ARG A 34 -8.91 -1.74 -14.32
CA ARG A 34 -9.98 -0.73 -14.21
C ARG A 34 -9.76 0.49 -15.10
N ILE A 35 -8.52 0.99 -15.14
CA ILE A 35 -8.18 2.08 -16.06
C ILE A 35 -8.38 1.64 -17.52
N ALA A 36 -8.03 0.39 -17.87
CA ALA A 36 -8.17 -0.14 -19.22
C ALA A 36 -9.64 -0.27 -19.68
N VAL A 37 -10.59 -0.50 -18.76
CA VAL A 37 -12.03 -0.53 -19.08
C VAL A 37 -12.71 0.84 -19.05
N GLY A 38 -11.95 1.91 -18.73
CA GLY A 38 -12.40 3.30 -18.81
C GLY A 38 -12.82 3.92 -17.47
N ASP A 39 -12.55 3.28 -16.33
CA ASP A 39 -12.79 3.88 -15.02
C ASP A 39 -11.83 5.07 -14.79
N ASN A 40 -12.35 6.16 -14.21
CA ASN A 40 -11.58 7.39 -13.98
C ASN A 40 -11.25 7.59 -12.48
N PRO A 41 -10.01 7.31 -12.04
CA PRO A 41 -9.61 7.47 -10.64
C PRO A 41 -9.53 8.93 -10.17
N SER A 42 -9.60 9.91 -11.09
CA SER A 42 -9.63 11.35 -10.73
C SER A 42 -11.03 11.84 -10.33
N THR A 43 -12.05 11.00 -10.46
CA THR A 43 -13.40 11.32 -9.98
C THR A 43 -13.69 10.60 -8.66
N PRO A 44 -14.48 11.19 -7.74
CA PRO A 44 -14.86 10.51 -6.50
C PRO A 44 -15.51 9.15 -6.73
N ALA A 45 -16.41 9.04 -7.71
CA ALA A 45 -17.12 7.80 -8.04
C ALA A 45 -16.18 6.72 -8.60
N GLY A 46 -15.30 7.08 -9.53
CA GLY A 46 -14.31 6.13 -10.07
C GLY A 46 -13.28 5.71 -9.02
N CYS A 47 -12.83 6.63 -8.16
CA CYS A 47 -11.95 6.31 -7.04
C CYS A 47 -12.60 5.30 -6.08
N GLN A 48 -13.87 5.54 -5.71
CA GLN A 48 -14.62 4.62 -4.87
C GLN A 48 -14.74 3.22 -5.49
N LEU A 49 -15.22 3.14 -6.75
CA LEU A 49 -15.37 1.87 -7.46
C LEU A 49 -14.06 1.08 -7.54
N ILE A 50 -12.98 1.75 -7.97
CA ILE A 50 -11.65 1.13 -8.08
C ILE A 50 -11.18 0.64 -6.70
N SER A 51 -11.38 1.43 -5.64
CA SER A 51 -10.97 1.06 -4.29
C SER A 51 -11.73 -0.15 -3.73
N GLU A 52 -13.02 -0.28 -4.02
CA GLU A 52 -13.84 -1.43 -3.62
C GLU A 52 -13.36 -2.71 -4.30
N LEU A 53 -13.02 -2.64 -5.59
CA LEU A 53 -12.55 -3.79 -6.37
C LEU A 53 -11.14 -4.22 -5.96
N ILE A 54 -10.24 -3.27 -5.71
CA ILE A 54 -8.93 -3.58 -5.13
C ILE A 54 -9.08 -4.22 -3.75
N ALA A 55 -9.99 -3.72 -2.91
CA ALA A 55 -10.22 -4.31 -1.59
C ALA A 55 -10.74 -5.75 -1.69
N ASP A 56 -11.66 -6.03 -2.63
CA ASP A 56 -12.19 -7.36 -2.90
C ASP A 56 -11.06 -8.33 -3.32
N ALA A 57 -10.23 -7.94 -4.30
CA ALA A 57 -9.10 -8.74 -4.76
C ALA A 57 -8.06 -9.00 -3.65
N ILE A 58 -7.84 -8.03 -2.76
CA ILE A 58 -6.96 -8.22 -1.59
C ILE A 58 -7.56 -9.25 -0.64
N LEU A 59 -8.87 -9.21 -0.38
CA LEU A 59 -9.53 -10.14 0.54
C LEU A 59 -9.53 -11.59 0.03
N ASP A 60 -9.48 -11.79 -1.29
CA ASP A 60 -9.34 -13.12 -1.90
C ASP A 60 -7.93 -13.72 -1.73
N GLY A 61 -6.89 -12.88 -1.76
CA GLY A 61 -5.48 -13.32 -1.74
C GLY A 61 -4.77 -13.21 -0.38
N PHE A 62 -5.28 -12.39 0.54
CA PHE A 62 -4.58 -12.00 1.76
C PHE A 62 -5.44 -12.13 3.00
N VAL A 63 -4.81 -12.57 4.10
CA VAL A 63 -5.44 -12.58 5.43
C VAL A 63 -4.99 -11.36 6.22
N ILE A 64 -5.94 -10.66 6.84
CA ILE A 64 -5.63 -9.55 7.75
C ILE A 64 -5.03 -10.12 9.04
N ARG A 65 -3.77 -9.80 9.29
CA ARG A 65 -3.07 -10.13 10.54
C ARG A 65 -3.14 -8.95 11.52
N GLN A 66 -3.50 -9.22 12.78
CA GLN A 66 -3.39 -8.22 13.84
C GLN A 66 -1.91 -7.91 14.14
N ARG A 67 -1.54 -6.63 14.14
CA ARG A 67 -0.20 -6.18 14.53
C ARG A 67 -0.15 -5.81 16.00
N THR A 68 0.85 -6.32 16.71
CA THR A 68 1.17 -5.95 18.10
C THR A 68 2.22 -4.84 18.19
N SER A 69 2.89 -4.53 17.08
CA SER A 69 3.89 -3.46 16.96
C SER A 69 3.70 -2.64 15.67
N PRO A 70 4.13 -1.36 15.64
CA PRO A 70 4.10 -0.54 14.42
C PRO A 70 4.95 -1.14 13.29
N ARG A 71 4.52 -0.95 12.03
CA ARG A 71 5.29 -1.35 10.84
C ARG A 71 6.58 -0.55 10.66
N TYR A 72 6.58 0.71 11.10
CA TYR A 72 7.69 1.64 10.91
C TYR A 72 8.08 2.35 12.19
N ARG A 73 9.35 2.77 12.27
CA ARG A 73 9.87 3.72 13.25
C ARG A 73 10.78 4.73 12.54
N TRP A 74 10.77 5.98 13.00
CA TRP A 74 11.71 6.99 12.53
C TRP A 74 13.10 6.72 13.12
N LYS A 75 14.12 6.64 12.26
CA LYS A 75 15.51 6.69 12.71
C LYS A 75 15.85 8.15 13.03
N HIS A 76 16.28 8.40 14.26
CA HIS A 76 16.97 9.63 14.60
C HIS A 76 18.45 9.44 14.26
N THR A 77 18.92 10.09 13.21
CA THR A 77 20.36 10.28 12.99
C THR A 77 20.84 11.37 13.95
N GLU A 78 21.67 10.99 14.92
CA GLU A 78 22.41 11.91 15.80
C GLU A 78 23.51 12.67 15.03
#